data_AF-A0A2D6SXR9-F1
#
_entry.id   AF-A0A2D6SXR9-F1
#
_cell.length_a   1.000
_cell.length_b   1.000
_cell.length_c   1.000
_cell.angle_alpha   90.00
_cell.angle_beta   90.00
_cell.angle_gamma   90.00
#
_symmetry.space_group_name_H-M   'P 1'
#
loop_
_entity.id
_entity.type
_entity.pdbx_description
1 polymer ?
#
loop_
_entity_poly.entity_id
_entity_poly.type
_entity_poly.pdbx_seq_one_letter_code
_entity_poly.pdbx_strand_id
1 'polypeptide(L)'
;MRALAAQFVLLRLQTETGGNWHAWARKYTINKPQSIPKVYVVRGDGKQIYGRAGAPRDLIGFLKDQLKQSGKLLSARELKALYRNVEDAQKLLKRGKVQPAVEKVAASLDSGSYALAARQAATLSTMLTEKGTAAIEQAEKKLETEETAFEGALALCQTSRLYSPLPSLKETLEKTLAAHRENSAHGELIEPAQRVDAAQNLETQGEWQQALDSYREIAAAYPRTPAASIAVEKVELLAARAAGKTKKTVTNSKTASSPAGADEKRAASSLRLGKLLIKRKPKKAREYFEKAIEQAPTSDAAKEARELLKKL
;
A
#
# COMPACT_ATOMS: atom_id res chain seq x y z
N MET A 1 2.73 7.40 -41.62
CA MET A 1 2.31 5.98 -41.66
C MET A 1 3.12 5.10 -40.69
N ARG A 2 4.45 4.98 -40.80
CA ARG A 2 5.28 4.11 -39.91
C ARG A 2 5.06 4.32 -38.40
N ALA A 3 5.04 5.58 -37.94
CA ALA A 3 4.83 5.90 -36.52
C ALA A 3 3.45 5.52 -35.98
N LEU A 4 2.39 5.60 -36.82
CA LEU A 4 1.02 5.22 -36.45
C LEU A 4 0.86 3.70 -36.43
N ALA A 5 1.39 3.01 -37.45
CA ALA A 5 1.35 1.55 -37.52
C ALA A 5 2.13 0.87 -36.38
N ALA A 6 3.22 1.48 -35.91
CA ALA A 6 4.00 0.98 -34.78
C ALA A 6 3.23 0.92 -33.44
N GLN A 7 2.07 1.58 -33.35
CA GLN A 7 1.20 1.53 -32.17
C GLN A 7 0.23 0.33 -32.19
N PHE A 8 0.23 -0.45 -33.26
CA PHE A 8 -0.61 -1.63 -33.43
C PHE A 8 0.24 -2.90 -33.51
N VAL A 9 -0.24 -3.96 -32.86
CA VAL A 9 0.29 -5.32 -33.07
C VAL A 9 -0.55 -5.99 -34.16
N LEU A 10 0.05 -6.26 -35.31
CA LEU A 10 -0.63 -6.88 -36.44
C LEU A 10 -0.59 -8.40 -36.29
N LEU A 11 -1.76 -9.00 -36.15
CA LEU A 11 -1.93 -10.46 -36.12
C LEU A 11 -2.66 -10.92 -37.37
N ARG A 12 -2.05 -11.83 -38.13
CA ARG A 12 -2.68 -12.49 -39.29
C ARG A 12 -3.14 -13.88 -38.86
N LEU A 13 -4.44 -14.12 -38.93
CA LEU A 13 -5.04 -15.43 -38.70
C LEU A 13 -5.46 -16.05 -40.03
N GLN A 14 -5.08 -17.30 -40.26
CA GLN A 14 -5.57 -18.08 -41.41
C GLN A 14 -6.94 -18.65 -41.09
N THR A 15 -7.90 -18.45 -42.00
CA THR A 15 -9.30 -18.82 -41.81
C THR A 15 -9.63 -20.27 -42.16
N GLU A 16 -8.76 -20.94 -42.91
CA GLU A 16 -9.05 -22.25 -43.54
C GLU A 16 -8.42 -23.44 -42.81
N THR A 17 -7.32 -23.26 -42.09
CA THR A 17 -6.46 -24.38 -41.63
C THR A 17 -6.10 -24.36 -40.14
N GLY A 18 -6.60 -23.38 -39.35
CA GLY A 18 -6.17 -23.18 -37.97
C GLY A 18 -7.29 -23.21 -36.94
N GLY A 19 -7.17 -24.05 -35.90
CA GLY A 19 -8.08 -24.07 -34.74
C GLY A 19 -8.21 -22.71 -34.02
N ASN A 20 -7.19 -21.85 -34.16
CA ASN A 20 -7.16 -20.50 -33.59
C ASN A 20 -8.20 -19.56 -34.22
N TRP A 21 -8.54 -19.71 -35.50
CA TRP A 21 -9.55 -18.88 -36.15
C TRP A 21 -10.95 -19.15 -35.60
N HIS A 22 -11.34 -20.42 -35.44
CA HIS A 22 -12.65 -20.76 -34.89
C HIS A 22 -12.82 -20.27 -33.45
N ALA A 23 -11.77 -20.40 -32.63
CA ALA A 23 -11.79 -19.84 -31.27
C ALA A 23 -11.92 -18.31 -31.28
N TRP A 24 -11.18 -17.63 -32.16
CA TRP A 24 -11.26 -16.18 -32.32
C TRP A 24 -12.64 -15.71 -32.79
N ALA A 25 -13.18 -16.32 -33.85
CA ALA A 25 -14.46 -15.95 -34.45
C ALA A 25 -15.66 -16.23 -33.53
N ARG A 26 -15.55 -17.19 -32.61
CA ARG A 26 -16.56 -17.39 -31.53
C ARG A 26 -16.53 -16.27 -30.50
N LYS A 27 -15.35 -15.71 -30.23
CA LYS A 27 -15.16 -14.65 -29.23
C LYS A 27 -15.47 -13.26 -29.78
N TYR A 28 -15.19 -13.02 -31.06
CA TYR A 28 -15.23 -11.71 -31.69
C TYR A 28 -16.15 -11.70 -32.91
N THR A 29 -17.18 -10.86 -32.87
CA THR A 29 -18.23 -10.80 -33.88
C THR A 29 -17.88 -9.85 -35.02
N ILE A 30 -18.34 -10.16 -36.23
CA ILE A 30 -18.21 -9.28 -37.40
C ILE A 30 -19.58 -8.95 -37.95
N ASN A 31 -19.76 -7.65 -38.26
CA ASN A 31 -20.87 -7.20 -39.05
C ASN A 31 -20.63 -7.58 -40.53
N LYS A 32 -21.58 -8.32 -41.11
CA LYS A 32 -21.53 -8.85 -42.49
C LYS A 32 -20.41 -9.89 -42.70
N PRO A 33 -20.56 -11.13 -42.22
CA PRO A 33 -19.48 -12.13 -42.13
C PRO A 33 -19.02 -12.73 -43.47
N GLN A 34 -19.70 -12.41 -44.58
CA GLN A 34 -19.54 -13.08 -45.87
C GLN A 34 -18.39 -12.54 -46.73
N SER A 35 -17.82 -11.36 -46.43
CA SER A 35 -16.70 -10.82 -47.21
C SER A 35 -15.33 -10.93 -46.52
N ILE A 36 -14.28 -10.85 -47.33
CA ILE A 36 -12.87 -10.82 -46.90
C ILE A 36 -12.21 -9.51 -47.42
N PRO A 37 -11.20 -8.95 -46.72
CA PRO A 37 -10.65 -9.40 -45.45
C PRO A 37 -11.58 -9.12 -44.26
N LYS A 38 -11.47 -9.95 -43.22
CA LYS A 38 -12.15 -9.75 -41.93
C LYS A 38 -11.23 -8.96 -41.00
N VAL A 39 -11.61 -7.72 -40.68
CA VAL A 39 -10.78 -6.81 -39.89
C VAL A 39 -11.35 -6.67 -38.48
N TYR A 40 -10.51 -6.96 -37.51
CA TYR A 40 -10.80 -6.78 -36.08
C TYR A 40 -9.82 -5.78 -35.50
N VAL A 41 -10.31 -4.95 -34.58
CA VAL A 41 -9.42 -4.23 -33.66
C VAL A 41 -9.85 -4.56 -32.25
N VAL A 42 -8.91 -5.15 -31.52
CA VAL A 42 -9.08 -5.62 -30.15
C VAL A 42 -8.07 -4.88 -29.30
N ARG A 43 -8.57 -4.31 -28.20
CA ARG A 43 -7.77 -3.56 -27.24
C ARG A 43 -6.97 -4.51 -26.34
N GLY A 44 -5.94 -4.01 -25.66
CA GLY A 44 -5.06 -4.82 -24.81
C GLY A 44 -5.73 -5.57 -23.67
N ASP A 45 -6.95 -5.18 -23.26
CA ASP A 45 -7.77 -5.88 -22.28
C ASP A 45 -8.69 -6.97 -22.88
N GLY A 46 -8.61 -7.17 -24.20
CA GLY A 46 -9.40 -8.15 -24.94
C GLY A 46 -10.76 -7.63 -25.42
N LYS A 47 -11.11 -6.34 -25.18
CA LYS A 47 -12.36 -5.75 -25.68
C LYS A 47 -12.24 -5.48 -27.18
N GLN A 48 -13.20 -5.98 -27.95
CA GLN A 48 -13.34 -5.60 -29.37
C GLN A 48 -13.86 -4.17 -29.47
N ILE A 49 -13.13 -3.33 -30.20
CA ILE A 49 -13.53 -1.95 -30.53
C ILE A 49 -13.94 -1.82 -32.00
N TYR A 50 -13.53 -2.77 -32.84
CA TYR A 50 -13.95 -2.84 -34.24
C TYR A 50 -14.05 -4.28 -34.74
N GLY A 51 -15.05 -4.56 -35.58
CA GLY A 51 -15.21 -5.84 -36.28
C GLY A 51 -16.06 -5.67 -37.54
N ARG A 52 -15.44 -5.65 -38.72
CA ARG A 52 -16.13 -5.54 -40.00
C ARG A 52 -15.42 -6.33 -41.08
N ALA A 53 -16.17 -6.77 -42.08
CA ALA A 53 -15.62 -7.31 -43.30
C ALA A 53 -15.38 -6.21 -44.36
N GLY A 54 -14.32 -6.39 -45.15
CA GLY A 54 -13.82 -5.43 -46.13
C GLY A 54 -12.65 -4.59 -45.61
N ALA A 55 -11.77 -4.19 -46.52
CA ALA A 55 -10.65 -3.31 -46.19
C ALA A 55 -11.14 -1.87 -45.88
N PRO A 56 -10.57 -1.18 -44.88
CA PRO A 56 -10.85 0.24 -44.65
C PRO A 56 -10.49 1.08 -45.88
N ARG A 57 -11.41 1.93 -46.36
CA ARG A 57 -11.17 2.83 -47.50
C ARG A 57 -10.16 3.93 -47.16
N ASP A 58 -10.26 4.50 -45.96
CA ASP A 58 -9.27 5.40 -45.37
C ASP A 58 -8.58 4.69 -44.21
N LEU A 59 -7.42 4.10 -44.48
CA LEU A 59 -6.65 3.39 -43.46
C LEU A 59 -6.12 4.31 -42.36
N ILE A 60 -5.74 5.55 -42.69
CA ILE A 60 -5.13 6.47 -41.72
C ILE A 60 -6.18 6.99 -40.75
N GLY A 61 -7.31 7.47 -41.25
CA GLY A 61 -8.45 7.89 -40.42
C GLY A 61 -8.94 6.73 -39.56
N PHE A 62 -9.11 5.55 -40.17
CA PHE A 62 -9.48 4.33 -39.46
C PHE A 62 -8.55 4.05 -38.26
N LEU A 63 -7.23 3.98 -38.47
CA LEU A 63 -6.28 3.70 -37.40
C LEU A 63 -6.30 4.79 -36.31
N LYS A 64 -6.42 6.07 -36.67
CA LYS A 64 -6.53 7.16 -35.68
C LYS A 64 -7.78 7.02 -34.82
N ASP A 65 -8.91 6.67 -35.41
CA ASP A 65 -10.17 6.50 -34.68
C ASP A 65 -10.12 5.30 -33.75
N GLN A 66 -9.47 4.22 -34.16
CA GLN A 66 -9.26 3.07 -33.27
C GLN A 66 -8.29 3.39 -32.13
N LEU A 67 -7.24 4.17 -32.40
CA LEU A 67 -6.30 4.59 -31.37
C LEU A 67 -6.99 5.41 -30.26
N LYS A 68 -7.88 6.35 -30.63
CA LYS A 68 -8.66 7.15 -29.67
C LYS A 68 -9.46 6.27 -28.69
N GLN A 69 -9.97 5.12 -29.15
CA GLN A 69 -10.74 4.17 -28.33
C GLN A 69 -9.87 3.17 -27.57
N SER A 70 -8.59 3.06 -27.93
CA SER A 70 -7.66 2.08 -27.37
C SER A 70 -7.07 2.49 -26.01
N GLY A 71 -7.33 3.71 -25.56
CA GLY A 71 -6.81 4.28 -24.31
C GLY A 71 -5.41 4.87 -24.45
N LYS A 72 -4.85 5.32 -23.33
CA LYS A 72 -3.50 5.87 -23.25
C LYS A 72 -2.46 4.74 -23.32
N LEU A 73 -1.54 4.86 -24.27
CA LEU A 73 -0.30 4.07 -24.27
C LEU A 73 0.63 4.63 -23.20
N LEU A 74 1.00 3.77 -22.25
CA LEU A 74 1.95 4.14 -21.20
C LEU A 74 3.37 3.84 -21.67
N SER A 75 4.30 4.74 -21.35
CA SER A 75 5.72 4.48 -21.47
C SER A 75 6.14 3.32 -20.56
N ALA A 76 7.28 2.68 -20.83
CA ALA A 76 7.81 1.62 -19.97
C ALA A 76 8.02 2.08 -18.51
N ARG A 77 8.37 3.36 -18.31
CA ARG A 77 8.53 3.96 -16.98
C ARG A 77 7.18 4.12 -16.26
N GLU A 78 6.18 4.68 -16.93
CA GLU A 78 4.81 4.82 -16.38
C GLU A 78 4.21 3.46 -16.05
N LEU A 79 4.32 2.49 -16.97
CA LEU A 79 3.81 1.14 -16.74
C LEU A 79 4.50 0.45 -15.56
N LYS A 80 5.83 0.59 -15.43
CA LYS A 80 6.58 0.05 -14.29
C LYS A 80 6.18 0.71 -12.96
N ALA A 81 5.95 2.01 -12.96
CA ALA A 81 5.46 2.72 -11.77
C ALA A 81 4.07 2.23 -11.36
N LEU A 82 3.18 2.04 -12.34
CA LEU A 82 1.82 1.55 -12.12
C LEU A 82 1.81 0.14 -11.51
N TYR A 83 2.60 -0.80 -12.05
CA TYR A 83 2.74 -2.13 -11.47
C TYR A 83 3.25 -2.09 -10.02
N ARG A 84 4.29 -1.28 -9.77
CA ARG A 84 4.85 -1.13 -8.41
C ARG A 84 3.81 -0.60 -7.43
N ASN A 85 3.05 0.43 -7.80
CA ASN A 85 2.02 0.98 -6.93
C ASN A 85 0.93 -0.04 -6.59
N VAL A 86 0.46 -0.81 -7.59
CA VAL A 86 -0.54 -1.87 -7.37
C VAL A 86 0.00 -2.97 -6.47
N GLU A 87 1.23 -3.43 -6.71
CA GLU A 87 1.87 -4.47 -5.90
C GLU A 87 2.10 -4.01 -4.45
N ASP A 88 2.58 -2.77 -4.27
CA ASP A 88 2.81 -2.17 -2.96
C ASP A 88 1.49 -1.96 -2.23
N ALA A 89 0.44 -1.48 -2.90
CA ALA A 89 -0.90 -1.36 -2.31
C ALA A 89 -1.41 -2.70 -1.80
N GLN A 90 -1.31 -3.77 -2.60
CA GLN A 90 -1.71 -5.12 -2.17
C GLN A 90 -0.90 -5.61 -0.96
N LYS A 91 0.41 -5.38 -0.93
CA LYS A 91 1.26 -5.73 0.23
C LYS A 91 0.88 -4.93 1.47
N LEU A 92 0.57 -3.65 1.32
CA LEU A 92 0.14 -2.78 2.42
C LEU A 92 -1.21 -3.23 2.98
N LEU A 93 -2.18 -3.57 2.12
CA LEU A 93 -3.47 -4.13 2.55
C LEU A 93 -3.32 -5.44 3.31
N LYS A 94 -2.45 -6.35 2.85
CA LYS A 94 -2.15 -7.61 3.56
C LYS A 94 -1.53 -7.39 4.95
N ARG A 95 -0.91 -6.23 5.18
CA ARG A 95 -0.31 -5.83 6.46
C ARG A 95 -1.25 -4.95 7.31
N GLY A 96 -2.50 -4.76 6.88
CA GLY A 96 -3.45 -3.88 7.57
C GLY A 96 -3.15 -2.38 7.43
N LYS A 97 -2.20 -1.98 6.57
CA LYS A 97 -1.84 -0.58 6.36
C LYS A 97 -2.74 0.05 5.29
N VAL A 98 -3.97 0.40 5.69
CA VAL A 98 -5.02 0.86 4.76
C VAL A 98 -4.67 2.19 4.11
N GLN A 99 -4.42 3.25 4.89
CA GLN A 99 -4.14 4.60 4.34
C GLN A 99 -3.06 4.62 3.25
N PRO A 100 -1.83 4.13 3.47
CA PRO A 100 -0.81 4.17 2.43
C PRO A 100 -1.16 3.27 1.23
N ALA A 101 -1.98 2.23 1.42
CA ALA A 101 -2.48 1.45 0.28
C ALA A 101 -3.47 2.25 -0.57
N VAL A 102 -4.39 2.97 0.09
CA VAL A 102 -5.35 3.84 -0.57
C VAL A 102 -4.64 4.93 -1.37
N GLU A 103 -3.63 5.59 -0.79
CA GLU A 103 -2.82 6.60 -1.48
C GLU A 103 -2.13 6.04 -2.74
N LYS A 104 -1.59 4.81 -2.67
CA LYS A 104 -0.98 4.14 -3.82
C LYS A 104 -1.98 3.83 -4.93
N VAL A 105 -3.19 3.40 -4.55
CA VAL A 105 -4.28 3.14 -5.50
C VAL A 105 -4.74 4.45 -6.13
N ALA A 106 -5.01 5.49 -5.33
CA ALA A 106 -5.42 6.81 -5.79
C ALA A 106 -4.43 7.41 -6.81
N ALA A 107 -3.13 7.36 -6.51
CA ALA A 107 -2.07 7.82 -7.42
C ALA A 107 -1.96 7.02 -8.73
N SER A 108 -2.65 5.88 -8.81
CA SER A 108 -2.67 4.97 -9.95
C SER A 108 -3.97 5.02 -10.73
N LEU A 109 -4.95 5.80 -10.27
CA LEU A 109 -6.21 6.03 -10.98
C LEU A 109 -5.99 6.93 -12.20
N ASP A 110 -6.98 6.91 -13.09
CA ASP A 110 -7.04 7.78 -14.27
C ASP A 110 -5.84 7.74 -15.21
N SER A 111 -5.10 6.62 -15.21
CA SER A 111 -4.04 6.39 -16.20
C SER A 111 -4.55 6.43 -17.65
N GLY A 112 -5.88 6.35 -17.86
CA GLY A 112 -6.52 6.26 -19.17
C GLY A 112 -6.15 4.99 -19.94
N SER A 113 -5.41 4.07 -19.31
CA SER A 113 -4.85 2.89 -19.94
C SER A 113 -5.66 1.65 -19.59
N TYR A 114 -5.64 0.67 -20.50
CA TYR A 114 -6.26 -0.65 -20.29
C TYR A 114 -5.24 -1.75 -19.99
N ALA A 115 -4.00 -1.36 -19.67
CA ALA A 115 -2.99 -2.29 -19.19
C ALA A 115 -3.50 -3.05 -17.95
N LEU A 116 -3.00 -4.28 -17.75
CA LEU A 116 -3.41 -5.13 -16.64
C LEU A 116 -3.28 -4.42 -15.29
N ALA A 117 -2.18 -3.71 -15.06
CA ALA A 117 -1.95 -2.94 -13.83
C ALA A 117 -3.00 -1.83 -13.64
N ALA A 118 -3.40 -1.12 -14.69
CA ALA A 118 -4.44 -0.08 -14.60
C ALA A 118 -5.79 -0.68 -14.19
N ARG A 119 -6.14 -1.83 -14.77
CA ARG A 119 -7.35 -2.56 -14.39
C ARG A 119 -7.31 -3.07 -12.96
N GLN A 120 -6.16 -3.58 -12.52
CA GLN A 120 -5.98 -4.01 -11.13
C GLN A 120 -6.10 -2.84 -10.16
N ALA A 121 -5.52 -1.67 -10.48
CA ALA A 121 -5.70 -0.45 -9.69
C ALA A 121 -7.19 -0.06 -9.60
N ALA A 122 -7.92 -0.08 -10.72
CA ALA A 122 -9.35 0.21 -10.74
C ALA A 122 -10.15 -0.79 -9.88
N THR A 123 -9.89 -2.09 -9.98
CA THR A 123 -10.53 -3.11 -9.14
C THR A 123 -10.23 -2.91 -7.66
N LEU A 124 -8.99 -2.60 -7.29
CA LEU A 124 -8.64 -2.26 -5.92
C LEU A 124 -9.37 -1.02 -5.44
N SER A 125 -9.50 0.00 -6.30
CA SER A 125 -10.24 1.22 -5.99
C SER A 125 -11.71 0.96 -5.71
N THR A 126 -12.37 0.11 -6.52
CA THR A 126 -13.76 -0.28 -6.29
C THR A 126 -13.91 -0.97 -4.94
N MET A 127 -13.07 -1.97 -4.65
CA MET A 127 -13.11 -2.69 -3.36
C MET A 127 -12.82 -1.77 -2.16
N LEU A 128 -11.90 -0.80 -2.29
CA LEU A 128 -11.63 0.17 -1.23
C LEU A 128 -12.76 1.20 -1.09
N THR A 129 -13.41 1.57 -2.20
CA THR A 129 -14.59 2.44 -2.19
C THR A 129 -15.73 1.77 -1.44
N GLU A 130 -16.05 0.51 -1.76
CA GLU A 130 -17.07 -0.28 -1.07
C GLU A 130 -16.79 -0.39 0.44
N LYS A 131 -15.54 -0.64 0.82
CA LYS A 131 -15.13 -0.67 2.23
C LYS A 131 -15.27 0.69 2.91
N GLY A 132 -14.89 1.77 2.24
CA GLY A 132 -15.03 3.12 2.76
C GLY A 132 -16.50 3.50 2.92
N THR A 133 -17.36 3.22 1.95
CA THR A 133 -18.81 3.43 2.03
C THR A 133 -19.43 2.66 3.21
N ALA A 134 -19.10 1.37 3.34
CA ALA A 134 -19.59 0.57 4.47
C ALA A 134 -19.10 1.10 5.83
N ALA A 135 -17.89 1.66 5.90
CA ALA A 135 -17.36 2.28 7.12
C ALA A 135 -18.06 3.61 7.45
N ILE A 136 -18.42 4.41 6.44
CA ILE A 136 -19.25 5.62 6.62
C ILE A 136 -20.61 5.22 7.20
N GLU A 137 -21.31 4.26 6.59
CA GLU A 137 -22.63 3.81 7.06
C GLU A 137 -22.58 3.26 8.50
N GLN A 138 -21.52 2.52 8.85
CA GLN A 138 -21.33 2.02 10.21
C GLN A 138 -21.07 3.15 11.22
N ALA A 139 -20.30 4.17 10.83
CA ALA A 139 -20.05 5.34 11.66
C ALA A 139 -21.33 6.17 11.87
N GLU A 140 -22.13 6.35 10.82
CA GLU A 140 -23.43 7.04 10.88
C GLU A 140 -24.40 6.31 11.83
N LYS A 141 -24.53 4.98 11.74
CA LYS A 141 -25.36 4.20 12.68
C LYS A 141 -24.94 4.35 14.13
N LYS A 142 -23.63 4.45 14.39
CA LYS A 142 -23.12 4.69 15.75
C LYS A 142 -23.40 6.10 16.25
N LEU A 143 -23.46 7.09 15.35
CA LEU A 143 -23.81 8.47 15.66
C LEU A 143 -25.28 8.62 16.10
N GLU A 144 -26.17 7.74 15.64
CA GLU A 144 -27.59 7.77 16.01
C GLU A 144 -27.87 7.40 17.48
N THR A 145 -26.95 6.71 18.14
CA THR A 145 -27.13 6.27 19.53
C THR A 145 -26.22 7.05 20.46
N GLU A 146 -26.78 7.72 21.47
CA GLU A 146 -26.04 8.60 22.40
C GLU A 146 -24.83 7.90 23.06
N GLU A 147 -25.00 6.65 23.49
CA GLU A 147 -23.92 5.86 24.12
C GLU A 147 -22.73 5.60 23.18
N THR A 148 -22.97 5.47 21.88
CA THR A 148 -21.93 5.19 20.87
C THR A 148 -21.61 6.39 19.99
N ALA A 149 -22.20 7.55 20.25
CA ALA A 149 -22.11 8.70 19.35
C ALA A 149 -20.67 9.16 19.18
N PHE A 150 -19.88 9.18 20.25
CA PHE A 150 -18.46 9.51 20.17
C PHE A 150 -17.66 8.48 19.36
N GLU A 151 -17.95 7.17 19.50
CA GLU A 151 -17.32 6.15 18.68
C GLU A 151 -17.65 6.31 17.19
N GLY A 152 -18.90 6.68 16.89
CA GLY A 152 -19.32 7.00 15.52
C GLY A 152 -18.58 8.22 14.96
N ALA A 153 -18.47 9.30 15.74
CA ALA A 153 -17.70 10.48 15.38
C ALA A 153 -16.22 10.15 15.10
N LEU A 154 -15.60 9.35 15.97
CA LEU A 154 -14.21 8.89 15.80
C LEU A 154 -14.05 7.99 14.57
N ALA A 155 -14.98 7.04 14.35
CA ALA A 155 -14.96 6.15 13.20
C ALA A 155 -15.12 6.93 11.87
N LEU A 156 -15.95 7.97 11.86
CA LEU A 156 -16.12 8.84 10.69
C LEU A 156 -14.83 9.62 10.39
N CYS A 157 -14.17 10.16 11.42
CA CYS A 157 -12.88 10.86 11.27
C CYS A 157 -11.77 9.93 10.77
N GLN A 158 -11.65 8.73 11.35
CA GLN A 158 -10.73 7.70 10.89
C GLN A 158 -11.01 7.32 9.44
N THR A 159 -12.27 7.08 9.08
CA THR A 159 -12.67 6.72 7.72
C THR A 159 -12.31 7.82 6.73
N SER A 160 -12.55 9.08 7.10
CA SER A 160 -12.13 10.24 6.31
C SER A 160 -10.62 10.27 6.08
N ARG A 161 -9.81 10.11 7.13
CA ARG A 161 -8.35 10.05 6.98
C ARG A 161 -7.88 8.89 6.11
N LEU A 162 -8.48 7.71 6.28
CA LEU A 162 -8.07 6.50 5.55
C LEU A 162 -8.46 6.52 4.07
N TYR A 163 -9.65 7.04 3.74
CA TYR A 163 -10.27 6.88 2.42
C TYR A 163 -10.46 8.16 1.61
N SER A 164 -10.30 9.35 2.19
CA SER A 164 -10.37 10.63 1.45
C SER A 164 -9.41 10.77 0.26
N PRO A 165 -8.27 10.05 0.16
CA PRO A 165 -7.48 10.08 -1.07
C PRO A 165 -8.19 9.47 -2.28
N LEU A 166 -9.27 8.68 -2.10
CA LEU A 166 -10.07 8.15 -3.20
C LEU A 166 -11.02 9.23 -3.74
N PRO A 167 -10.94 9.59 -5.04
CA PRO A 167 -11.83 10.59 -5.63
C PRO A 167 -13.31 10.27 -5.48
N SER A 168 -13.69 8.99 -5.53
CA SER A 168 -15.07 8.51 -5.40
C SER A 168 -15.68 8.74 -4.01
N LEU A 169 -14.86 8.86 -2.96
CA LEU A 169 -15.33 9.03 -1.58
C LEU A 169 -15.04 10.41 -1.00
N LYS A 170 -14.10 11.16 -1.59
CA LYS A 170 -13.66 12.45 -1.05
C LYS A 170 -14.82 13.41 -0.80
N GLU A 171 -15.63 13.67 -1.83
CA GLU A 171 -16.74 14.60 -1.73
C GLU A 171 -17.81 14.13 -0.72
N THR A 172 -18.11 12.83 -0.72
CA THR A 172 -19.05 12.24 0.25
C THR A 172 -18.55 12.43 1.68
N LEU A 173 -17.30 12.09 1.96
CA LEU A 173 -16.69 12.21 3.29
C LEU A 173 -16.63 13.67 3.77
N GLU A 174 -16.26 14.60 2.88
CA GLU A 174 -16.23 16.03 3.18
C GLU A 174 -17.63 16.56 3.52
N LYS A 175 -18.65 16.18 2.74
CA LYS A 175 -20.05 16.56 2.99
C LYS A 175 -20.61 15.94 4.27
N THR A 176 -20.40 14.64 4.50
CA THR A 176 -20.87 13.97 5.71
C THR A 176 -20.25 14.61 6.96
N LEU A 177 -18.93 14.86 6.97
CA LEU A 177 -18.27 15.54 8.07
C LEU A 177 -18.77 16.98 8.27
N ALA A 178 -19.00 17.73 7.20
CA ALA A 178 -19.54 19.08 7.29
C ALA A 178 -20.95 19.07 7.90
N ALA A 179 -21.83 18.18 7.43
CA ALA A 179 -23.19 18.04 7.96
C ALA A 179 -23.21 17.69 9.46
N HIS A 180 -22.34 16.78 9.91
CA HIS A 180 -22.25 16.46 11.34
C HIS A 180 -21.61 17.57 12.19
N ARG A 181 -20.76 18.43 11.61
CA ARG A 181 -20.24 19.62 12.31
C ARG A 181 -21.30 20.71 12.50
N GLU A 182 -22.20 20.86 11.53
CA GLU A 182 -23.29 21.85 11.58
C GLU A 182 -24.44 21.40 12.52
N ASN A 183 -24.57 20.09 12.76
CA ASN A 183 -25.53 19.56 13.73
C ASN A 183 -25.02 19.80 15.17
N SER A 184 -25.74 20.59 15.97
CA SER A 184 -25.30 20.97 17.33
C SER A 184 -25.02 19.79 18.26
N ALA A 185 -25.73 18.66 18.14
CA ALA A 185 -25.52 17.48 18.98
C ALA A 185 -24.26 16.69 18.59
N HIS A 186 -23.95 16.62 17.30
CA HIS A 186 -22.79 15.89 16.79
C HIS A 186 -21.53 16.76 16.69
N GLY A 187 -21.69 18.07 16.46
CA GLY A 187 -20.60 19.01 16.23
C GLY A 187 -19.64 19.09 17.41
N GLU A 188 -20.16 19.03 18.64
CA GLU A 188 -19.37 18.97 19.87
C GLU A 188 -18.51 17.69 19.98
N LEU A 189 -18.89 16.61 19.29
CA LEU A 189 -18.16 15.33 19.29
C LEU A 189 -17.11 15.24 18.18
N ILE A 190 -17.30 15.94 17.06
CA ILE A 190 -16.40 15.85 15.91
C ILE A 190 -15.01 16.41 16.21
N GLU A 191 -14.89 17.59 16.83
CA GLU A 191 -13.57 18.19 17.10
C GLU A 191 -12.72 17.31 18.05
N PRO A 192 -13.24 16.85 19.21
CA PRO A 192 -12.48 15.95 20.08
C PRO A 192 -12.14 14.62 19.39
N ALA A 193 -13.05 14.07 18.59
CA ALA A 193 -12.82 12.85 17.81
C ALA A 193 -11.68 13.02 16.79
N GLN A 194 -11.60 14.17 16.11
CA GLN A 194 -10.52 14.48 15.16
C GLN A 194 -9.15 14.54 15.85
N ARG A 195 -9.08 15.14 17.05
CA ARG A 195 -7.84 15.17 17.81
C ARG A 195 -7.41 13.78 18.28
N VAL A 196 -8.38 12.94 18.70
CA VAL A 196 -8.10 11.55 19.06
C VAL A 196 -7.59 10.74 17.85
N ASP A 197 -8.20 10.86 16.66
CA ASP A 197 -7.68 10.20 15.45
C ASP A 197 -6.27 10.70 15.08
N ALA A 198 -6.01 12.01 15.17
CA ALA A 198 -4.68 12.56 14.92
C ALA A 198 -3.62 11.98 15.87
N ALA A 199 -3.93 11.89 17.18
CA ALA A 199 -3.04 11.27 18.17
C ALA A 199 -2.82 9.78 17.90
N GLN A 200 -3.87 9.04 17.51
CA GLN A 200 -3.77 7.62 17.13
C GLN A 200 -2.91 7.42 15.86
N ASN A 201 -2.95 8.38 14.93
CA ASN A 201 -2.11 8.35 13.74
C ASN A 201 -0.63 8.55 14.10
N LEU A 202 -0.31 9.49 15.00
CA LEU A 202 1.06 9.66 15.54
C LEU A 202 1.55 8.39 16.24
N GLU A 203 0.67 7.73 17.01
CA GLU A 203 0.93 6.42 17.63
C GLU A 203 1.32 5.39 16.55
N THR A 204 0.55 5.31 15.47
CA THR A 204 0.77 4.36 14.36
C THR A 204 2.09 4.64 13.60
N GLN A 205 2.50 5.90 13.54
CA GLN A 205 3.76 6.33 12.93
C GLN A 205 4.97 6.08 13.85
N GLY A 206 4.74 5.75 15.11
CA GLY A 206 5.78 5.52 16.11
C GLY A 206 6.34 6.81 16.72
N GLU A 207 5.63 7.92 16.56
CA GLU A 207 5.93 9.22 17.16
C GLU A 207 5.34 9.31 18.57
N TRP A 208 5.74 8.37 19.42
CA TRP A 208 5.10 8.13 20.73
C TRP A 208 5.09 9.34 21.66
N GLN A 209 6.13 10.19 21.61
CA GLN A 209 6.19 11.38 22.46
C GLN A 209 5.16 12.42 22.02
N GLN A 210 5.08 12.71 20.73
CA GLN A 210 4.08 13.63 20.20
C GLN A 210 2.67 13.09 20.41
N ALA A 211 2.44 11.78 20.20
CA ALA A 211 1.16 11.16 20.50
C ALA A 211 0.77 11.33 21.98
N LEU A 212 1.72 11.12 22.90
CA LEU A 212 1.50 11.28 24.34
C LEU A 212 1.17 12.72 24.70
N ASP A 213 1.90 13.69 24.16
CA ASP A 213 1.65 15.11 24.38
C ASP A 213 0.28 15.52 23.82
N SER A 214 -0.10 15.04 22.62
CA SER A 214 -1.45 15.23 22.07
C SER A 214 -2.54 14.63 22.96
N TYR A 215 -2.35 13.43 23.53
CA TYR A 215 -3.33 12.87 24.45
C TYR A 215 -3.47 13.68 25.75
N ARG A 216 -2.36 14.21 26.29
CA ARG A 216 -2.43 15.11 27.46
C ARG A 216 -3.23 16.37 27.16
N GLU A 217 -3.00 16.97 25.99
CA GLU A 217 -3.76 18.14 25.54
C GLU A 217 -5.26 17.82 25.39
N ILE A 218 -5.61 16.66 24.83
CA ILE A 218 -7.01 16.22 24.71
C ILE A 218 -7.66 16.07 26.09
N ALA A 219 -6.97 15.42 27.03
CA ALA A 219 -7.48 15.24 28.39
C ALA A 219 -7.69 16.57 29.12
N ALA A 220 -6.82 17.56 28.89
CA ALA A 220 -6.93 18.90 29.47
C ALA A 220 -8.01 19.76 28.80
N ALA A 221 -8.14 19.70 27.48
CA ALA A 221 -9.07 20.53 26.70
C ALA A 221 -10.52 20.03 26.78
N TYR A 222 -10.74 18.72 26.96
CA TYR A 222 -12.09 18.12 26.96
C TYR A 222 -12.37 17.25 28.19
N PRO A 223 -12.20 17.76 29.43
CA PRO A 223 -12.09 16.97 30.67
C PRO A 223 -13.37 16.22 31.11
N ARG A 224 -14.47 16.31 30.36
CA ARG A 224 -15.76 15.64 30.64
C ARG A 224 -16.34 14.93 29.42
N THR A 225 -15.49 14.60 28.46
CA THR A 225 -15.91 13.94 27.21
C THR A 225 -15.36 12.50 27.16
N PRO A 226 -15.98 11.61 26.38
CA PRO A 226 -15.41 10.29 26.10
C PRO A 226 -13.98 10.35 25.51
N ALA A 227 -13.63 11.45 24.83
CA ALA A 227 -12.28 11.69 24.32
C ALA A 227 -11.23 11.75 25.45
N ALA A 228 -11.55 12.38 26.59
CA ALA A 228 -10.64 12.44 27.73
C ALA A 228 -10.41 11.07 28.36
N SER A 229 -11.46 10.24 28.47
CA SER A 229 -11.31 8.87 28.98
C SER A 229 -10.34 8.04 28.13
N ILE A 230 -10.48 8.09 26.80
CA ILE A 230 -9.56 7.44 25.87
C ILE A 230 -8.14 8.02 26.00
N ALA A 231 -8.03 9.34 26.13
CA ALA A 231 -6.74 10.01 26.21
C ALA A 231 -5.98 9.65 27.50
N VAL A 232 -6.65 9.61 28.65
CA VAL A 232 -6.05 9.21 29.94
C VAL A 232 -5.55 7.77 29.88
N GLU A 233 -6.37 6.84 29.39
CA GLU A 233 -5.98 5.44 29.20
C GLU A 233 -4.73 5.33 28.29
N LYS A 234 -4.72 6.08 27.19
CA LYS A 234 -3.60 6.09 26.25
C LYS A 234 -2.33 6.71 26.84
N VAL A 235 -2.43 7.76 27.65
CA VAL A 235 -1.26 8.36 28.33
C VAL A 235 -0.61 7.35 29.26
N GLU A 236 -1.39 6.60 30.04
CA GLU A 236 -0.87 5.57 30.94
C GLU A 236 -0.12 4.46 30.18
N LEU A 237 -0.73 3.95 29.10
CA LEU A 237 -0.14 2.90 28.26
C LEU A 237 1.12 3.39 27.52
N LEU A 238 1.10 4.62 27.00
CA LEU A 238 2.19 5.16 26.21
C LEU A 238 3.35 5.69 27.05
N ALA A 239 3.11 6.16 28.28
CA ALA A 239 4.17 6.60 29.19
C ALA A 239 5.19 5.49 29.47
N ALA A 240 4.73 4.25 29.66
CA ALA A 240 5.59 3.09 29.84
C ALA A 240 6.45 2.78 28.59
N ARG A 241 5.88 2.94 27.38
CA ARG A 241 6.58 2.72 26.10
C ARG A 241 7.56 3.83 25.75
N ALA A 242 7.19 5.09 26.00
CA ALA A 242 8.03 6.26 25.76
C ALA A 242 9.28 6.22 26.66
N ALA A 243 9.12 5.89 27.95
CA ALA A 243 10.22 5.75 28.91
C ALA A 243 11.21 4.62 28.54
N GLY A 244 10.74 3.54 27.92
CA GLY A 244 11.59 2.45 27.43
C GLY A 244 12.48 2.84 26.24
N LYS A 245 12.09 3.85 25.45
CA LYS A 245 12.87 4.35 24.30
C LYS A 245 13.87 5.45 24.70
N THR A 246 13.55 6.29 25.67
CA THR A 246 14.47 7.33 26.18
C THR A 246 15.72 6.75 26.84
N LYS A 247 15.66 5.52 27.38
CA LYS A 247 16.85 4.81 27.89
C LYS A 247 17.82 4.30 26.82
N LYS A 248 17.49 4.39 25.53
CA LYS A 248 18.36 3.95 24.41
C LYS A 248 18.96 5.06 23.57
N THR A 249 18.77 6.32 23.97
CA THR A 249 19.20 7.47 23.16
C THR A 249 19.92 8.55 23.98
N VAL A 250 20.90 8.20 24.82
CA VAL A 250 22.04 9.09 25.13
C VAL A 250 23.25 8.26 25.54
N THR A 251 24.17 8.08 24.60
CA THR A 251 25.61 8.35 24.78
C THR A 251 26.27 8.23 23.42
N ASN A 252 25.96 9.21 22.57
CA ASN A 252 26.90 9.61 21.53
C ASN A 252 27.85 10.64 22.17
N SER A 253 28.56 10.23 23.23
CA SER A 253 29.75 10.95 23.70
C SER A 253 30.92 10.39 22.92
N LYS A 254 31.36 11.21 21.98
CA LYS A 254 32.60 11.12 21.25
C LYS A 254 33.76 11.16 22.26
N THR A 255 34.09 10.02 22.85
CA THR A 255 35.36 9.78 23.53
C THR A 255 36.03 8.61 22.84
N ALA A 256 37.14 8.93 22.17
CA ALA A 256 38.06 7.96 21.61
C ALA A 256 38.39 6.91 22.68
N SER A 257 37.90 5.69 22.47
CA SER A 257 38.27 4.53 23.25
C SER A 257 38.77 3.47 22.27
N SER A 258 39.91 2.89 22.63
CA SER A 258 40.77 2.04 21.81
C SER A 258 40.05 0.99 20.96
N PRO A 259 40.62 0.60 19.80
CA PRO A 259 40.03 -0.37 18.86
C PRO A 259 39.66 -1.73 19.47
N ALA A 260 40.29 -2.12 20.59
CA ALA A 260 40.08 -3.42 21.24
C ALA A 260 38.64 -3.71 21.71
N GLY A 261 37.88 -2.70 22.18
CA GLY A 261 36.56 -2.93 22.79
C GLY A 261 35.40 -3.03 21.79
N ALA A 262 35.55 -2.46 20.59
CA ALA A 262 34.53 -2.53 19.53
C ALA A 262 34.53 -3.90 18.84
N ASP A 263 35.71 -4.45 18.64
CA ASP A 263 35.91 -5.72 17.97
C ASP A 263 35.49 -6.92 18.84
N GLU A 264 35.64 -6.81 20.16
CA GLU A 264 35.13 -7.81 21.11
C GLU A 264 33.59 -7.90 21.13
N LYS A 265 32.91 -6.75 21.05
CA LYS A 265 31.44 -6.71 20.93
C LYS A 265 30.93 -7.30 19.61
N ARG A 266 31.67 -7.07 18.51
CA ARG A 266 31.36 -7.65 17.20
C ARG A 266 31.56 -9.16 17.21
N ALA A 267 32.67 -9.63 17.80
CA ALA A 267 32.94 -11.05 17.97
C ALA A 267 31.85 -11.77 18.78
N ALA A 268 31.40 -11.17 19.89
CA ALA A 268 30.31 -11.71 20.70
C ALA A 268 28.96 -11.79 19.94
N SER A 269 28.66 -10.80 19.09
CA SER A 269 27.48 -10.80 18.24
C SER A 269 27.53 -11.92 17.19
N SER A 270 28.68 -12.05 16.51
CA SER A 270 28.93 -13.11 15.52
C SER A 270 28.80 -14.51 16.13
N LEU A 271 29.36 -14.72 17.33
CA LEU A 271 29.22 -15.96 18.09
C LEU A 271 27.75 -16.30 18.42
N ARG A 272 26.97 -15.31 18.89
CA ARG A 272 25.55 -15.52 19.22
C ARG A 272 24.74 -15.93 17.98
N LEU A 273 25.03 -15.32 16.83
CA LEU A 273 24.36 -15.67 15.57
C LEU A 273 24.76 -17.07 15.08
N GLY A 274 26.04 -17.43 15.22
CA GLY A 274 26.53 -18.79 14.95
C GLY A 274 25.81 -19.85 15.79
N LYS A 275 25.68 -19.65 17.11
CA LYS A 275 24.97 -20.59 18.02
C LYS A 275 23.51 -20.83 17.63
N LEU A 276 22.80 -19.79 17.19
CA LEU A 276 21.41 -19.91 16.71
C LEU A 276 21.30 -20.74 15.41
N LEU A 277 22.36 -20.71 14.59
CA LEU A 277 22.37 -21.36 13.29
C LEU A 277 22.90 -22.79 13.31
N ILE A 278 23.59 -23.22 14.38
CA ILE A 278 24.17 -24.58 14.51
C ILE A 278 23.18 -25.68 14.11
N LYS A 279 21.95 -25.65 14.66
CA LYS A 279 20.95 -26.72 14.44
C LYS A 279 20.26 -26.65 13.06
N ARG A 280 20.25 -25.49 12.42
CA ARG A 280 19.46 -25.24 11.19
C ARG A 280 20.31 -25.15 9.93
N LYS A 281 21.51 -24.57 10.03
CA LYS A 281 22.40 -24.25 8.90
C LYS A 281 23.88 -24.32 9.35
N PRO A 282 24.45 -25.52 9.53
CA PRO A 282 25.78 -25.71 10.11
C PRO A 282 26.90 -25.05 9.30
N LYS A 283 26.82 -25.05 7.95
CA LYS A 283 27.78 -24.35 7.09
C LYS A 283 27.83 -22.84 7.36
N LYS A 284 26.66 -22.19 7.52
CA LYS A 284 26.60 -20.76 7.87
C LYS A 284 27.02 -20.51 9.31
N ALA A 285 26.75 -21.43 10.22
CA ALA A 285 27.22 -21.33 11.60
C ALA A 285 28.76 -21.28 11.65
N ARG A 286 29.45 -22.13 10.88
CA ARG A 286 30.92 -22.08 10.73
C ARG A 286 31.42 -20.71 10.29
N GLU A 287 30.83 -20.12 9.23
CA GLU A 287 31.20 -18.77 8.75
C GLU A 287 31.09 -17.69 9.84
N TYR A 288 30.07 -17.77 10.70
CA TYR A 288 29.91 -16.82 11.80
C TYR A 288 30.87 -17.05 12.96
N PHE A 289 31.29 -18.29 13.21
CA PHE A 289 32.34 -18.58 14.19
C PHE A 289 33.71 -18.14 13.70
N GLU A 290 34.04 -18.34 12.43
CA GLU A 290 35.28 -17.83 11.82
C GLU A 290 35.34 -16.31 11.88
N LYS A 291 34.23 -15.62 11.56
CA LYS A 291 34.12 -14.15 11.72
C LYS A 291 34.31 -13.69 13.16
N ALA A 292 33.80 -14.42 14.14
CA ALA A 292 34.00 -14.09 15.55
C ALA A 292 35.48 -14.19 15.96
N ILE A 293 36.21 -15.17 15.42
CA ILE A 293 37.65 -15.37 15.66
C ILE A 293 38.47 -14.28 14.97
N GLU A 294 38.14 -13.94 13.71
CA GLU A 294 38.84 -12.91 12.94
C GLU A 294 38.68 -11.53 13.57
N GLN A 295 37.48 -11.21 14.08
CA GLN A 295 37.18 -9.92 14.67
C GLN A 295 37.95 -9.68 15.97
N ALA A 296 38.00 -10.66 16.89
CA ALA A 296 38.74 -10.51 18.15
C ALA A 296 39.43 -11.82 18.57
N PRO A 297 40.61 -12.14 18.01
CA PRO A 297 41.25 -13.46 18.12
C PRO A 297 41.59 -13.92 19.55
N THR A 298 41.71 -12.98 20.49
CA THR A 298 42.05 -13.21 21.91
C THR A 298 40.83 -13.15 22.83
N SER A 299 39.65 -12.78 22.32
CA SER A 299 38.43 -12.65 23.12
C SER A 299 37.90 -14.00 23.58
N ASP A 300 37.12 -13.99 24.67
CA ASP A 300 36.43 -15.20 25.13
C ASP A 300 35.41 -15.70 24.11
N ALA A 301 34.83 -14.78 23.32
CA ALA A 301 33.96 -15.13 22.21
C ALA A 301 34.69 -15.92 21.12
N ALA A 302 35.94 -15.58 20.81
CA ALA A 302 36.76 -16.32 19.85
C ALA A 302 37.22 -17.68 20.39
N LYS A 303 37.54 -17.78 21.69
CA LYS A 303 37.84 -19.07 22.33
C LYS A 303 36.64 -20.02 22.23
N GLU A 304 35.45 -19.54 22.58
CA GLU A 304 34.23 -20.34 22.50
C GLU A 304 33.87 -20.71 21.04
N ALA A 305 34.06 -19.78 20.10
CA ALA A 305 33.88 -20.06 18.67
C ALA A 305 34.83 -21.18 18.17
N ARG A 306 36.10 -21.20 18.61
CA ARG A 306 37.05 -22.28 18.27
C ARG A 306 36.62 -23.63 18.83
N GLU A 307 36.09 -23.67 20.04
CA GLU A 307 35.56 -24.92 20.62
C GLU A 307 34.33 -25.43 19.87
N LEU A 308 33.41 -24.54 19.51
CA LEU A 308 32.21 -24.90 18.76
C LEU A 308 32.54 -25.36 17.34
N LEU A 309 33.55 -24.77 16.70
CA LEU A 309 34.04 -25.23 15.38
C LEU A 309 34.62 -26.64 15.43
N LYS A 310 35.27 -27.05 16.53
CA LYS A 310 35.76 -28.43 16.71
C LYS A 310 34.63 -29.45 16.86
N LYS A 311 33.44 -29.02 17.31
CA LYS A 311 32.27 -29.87 17.56
C LYS A 311 31.31 -29.94 16.37
N LEU A 312 31.56 -29.17 15.31
CA LEU A 312 30.76 -29.09 14.08
C LEU A 312 31.44 -29.81 12.92
#